data_AF-A0A841BD48-F1
#
_entry.id   AF-A0A841BD48-F1
#
_cell.length_a   1.000
_cell.length_b   1.000
_cell.length_c   1.000
_cell.angle_alpha   90.00
_cell.angle_beta   90.00
_cell.angle_gamma   90.00
#
_symmetry.space_group_name_H-M   'P 1'
#
loop_
_entity.id
_entity.type
_entity.pdbx_description
1 polymer ?
#
loop_
_entity_poly.entity_id
_entity_poly.type
_entity_poly.pdbx_seq_one_letter_code
_entity_poly.pdbx_strand_id
1 'polypeptide(L)'
;MVTRTDFYLGTGPSATWLGSLQFGCHPDNLLKDPHGRAALTARQPTAYREAVRDLLLMWAVTGLGAAHEPRNGWPWDWDTSHRNDWIITHYDGAVHMTAGGGDRWHRLDPDDPCPPLRCGPPDVARWLCDPGAPPALRLPTFRTPGVTDPVSSWQQP
;
A
#
# COMPACT_ATOMS: atom_id res chain seq x y z
N MET A 1 16.72 -1.38 -9.71
CA MET A 1 15.44 -0.68 -9.44
C MET A 1 14.98 -1.10 -8.05
N VAL A 2 14.57 -0.18 -7.19
CA VAL A 2 14.09 -0.49 -5.84
C VAL A 2 12.56 -0.52 -5.89
N THR A 3 11.96 -1.69 -5.65
CA THR A 3 10.49 -1.81 -5.49
C THR A 3 10.08 -1.20 -4.16
N ARG A 4 8.95 -0.49 -4.12
CA ARG A 4 8.34 0.05 -2.90
C ARG A 4 6.89 -0.43 -2.79
N THR A 5 6.53 -0.93 -1.62
CA THR A 5 5.19 -1.45 -1.34
C THR A 5 4.67 -0.85 -0.05
N ASP A 6 3.52 -0.18 -0.12
CA ASP A 6 2.82 0.33 1.07
C ASP A 6 1.64 -0.56 1.44
N PHE A 7 1.40 -0.67 2.75
CA PHE A 7 0.30 -1.42 3.33
C PHE A 7 -0.66 -0.49 4.08
N TYR A 8 -1.96 -0.67 3.85
CA TYR A 8 -3.02 0.16 4.41
C TYR A 8 -4.20 -0.65 4.93
N LEU A 9 -4.95 -0.06 5.85
CA LEU A 9 -6.29 -0.52 6.20
C LEU A 9 -7.34 0.48 5.73
N GLY A 10 -8.29 0.04 4.91
CA GLY A 10 -9.31 0.89 4.29
C GLY A 10 -8.85 1.55 2.98
N THR A 11 -9.71 2.38 2.39
CA THR A 11 -9.43 3.07 1.12
C THR A 11 -9.59 4.58 1.25
N GLY A 12 -9.02 5.31 0.28
CA GLY A 12 -9.12 6.76 0.22
C GLY A 12 -8.34 7.48 1.32
N PRO A 13 -8.59 8.80 1.50
CA PRO A 13 -7.81 9.64 2.41
C PRO A 13 -7.90 9.28 3.90
N SER A 14 -8.88 8.47 4.29
CA SER A 14 -9.07 8.00 5.67
C SER A 14 -8.40 6.64 5.95
N ALA A 15 -7.75 6.04 4.96
CA ALA A 15 -7.07 4.77 5.14
C ALA A 15 -5.91 4.90 6.13
N THR A 16 -5.75 3.90 7.00
CA THR A 16 -4.68 3.88 7.99
C THR A 16 -3.44 3.22 7.39
N TRP A 17 -2.33 3.95 7.33
CA TRP A 17 -1.05 3.37 6.94
C TRP A 17 -0.56 2.38 8.01
N LEU A 18 -0.17 1.19 7.57
CA LEU A 18 0.33 0.12 8.44
C LEU A 18 1.83 -0.09 8.35
N GLY A 19 2.46 0.42 7.29
CA GLY A 19 3.90 0.34 7.08
C GLY A 19 4.27 0.21 5.61
N SER A 20 5.57 0.23 5.35
CA SER A 20 6.13 0.21 4.00
C SER A 20 7.33 -0.71 3.89
N LEU A 21 7.51 -1.31 2.72
CA LEU A 21 8.67 -2.11 2.37
C LEU A 21 9.43 -1.52 1.18
N GLN A 22 10.73 -1.81 1.12
CA GLN A 22 11.59 -1.55 -0.03
C GLN A 22 12.33 -2.81 -0.50
N PHE A 23 12.80 -2.78 -1.74
CA PHE A 23 13.61 -3.78 -2.44
C PHE A 23 12.82 -5.00 -2.94
N GLY A 24 12.91 -6.15 -2.25
CA GLY A 24 12.34 -7.41 -2.73
C GLY A 24 10.81 -7.50 -2.67
N CYS A 25 10.10 -6.41 -2.38
CA CYS A 25 8.71 -6.40 -1.92
C CYS A 25 7.65 -6.45 -3.04
N HIS A 26 8.00 -6.95 -4.22
CA HIS A 26 7.04 -7.23 -5.28
C HIS A 26 6.00 -8.28 -4.80
N PRO A 27 4.70 -8.17 -5.15
CA PRO A 27 3.67 -9.13 -4.74
C PRO A 27 4.04 -10.60 -4.97
N ASP A 28 4.63 -10.93 -6.12
CA ASP A 28 5.10 -12.30 -6.39
C ASP A 28 6.15 -12.81 -5.40
N ASN A 29 6.99 -11.93 -4.87
CA ASN A 29 7.97 -12.28 -3.84
C ASN A 29 7.32 -12.34 -2.47
N LEU A 30 6.39 -11.42 -2.16
CA LEU A 30 5.60 -11.46 -0.94
C LEU A 30 4.81 -12.78 -0.83
N LEU A 31 4.30 -13.32 -1.93
CA LEU A 31 3.62 -14.62 -1.93
C LEU A 31 4.54 -15.81 -1.68
N LYS A 32 5.85 -15.67 -1.90
CA LYS A 32 6.85 -16.71 -1.58
C LYS A 32 7.30 -16.64 -0.13
N ASP A 33 7.18 -15.48 0.50
CA ASP A 33 7.43 -15.27 1.92
C ASP A 33 6.20 -15.68 2.76
N PRO A 34 6.34 -16.41 3.87
CA PRO A 34 5.21 -16.83 4.69
C PRO A 34 4.43 -15.66 5.32
N HIS A 35 5.10 -14.58 5.74
CA HIS A 35 4.44 -13.41 6.32
C HIS A 35 3.80 -12.54 5.24
N GLY A 36 4.47 -12.42 4.09
CA GLY A 36 3.92 -11.77 2.90
C GLY A 36 2.68 -12.47 2.39
N ARG A 37 2.69 -13.81 2.31
CA ARG A 37 1.53 -14.61 1.94
C ARG A 37 0.39 -14.42 2.94
N ALA A 38 0.66 -14.49 4.25
CA ALA A 38 -0.35 -14.25 5.27
C ALA A 38 -0.99 -12.86 5.14
N ALA A 39 -0.20 -11.83 4.83
CA ALA A 39 -0.71 -10.49 4.60
C ALA A 39 -1.56 -10.40 3.33
N LEU A 40 -1.20 -11.11 2.24
CA LEU A 40 -1.92 -11.06 0.97
C LEU A 40 -3.19 -11.93 0.93
N THR A 41 -3.32 -12.92 1.82
CA THR A 41 -4.48 -13.81 1.88
C THR A 41 -5.38 -13.56 3.09
N ALA A 42 -5.11 -12.49 3.86
CA ALA A 42 -5.87 -12.18 5.05
C ALA A 42 -7.35 -11.85 4.74
N ARG A 43 -8.26 -12.60 5.37
CA ARG A 43 -9.71 -12.39 5.25
C ARG A 43 -10.25 -11.35 6.23
N GLN A 44 -9.59 -11.21 7.38
CA GLN A 44 -10.02 -10.32 8.45
C GLN A 44 -9.07 -9.12 8.60
N PRO A 45 -9.59 -7.91 8.89
CA PRO A 45 -8.77 -6.72 9.13
C PRO A 45 -7.72 -6.89 10.22
N THR A 46 -8.05 -7.60 11.29
CA THR A 46 -7.15 -7.89 12.42
C THR A 46 -6.01 -8.81 12.00
N ALA A 47 -6.33 -9.92 11.34
CA ALA A 47 -5.35 -10.85 10.79
C ALA A 47 -4.42 -10.17 9.77
N TYR A 48 -4.97 -9.30 8.91
CA TYR A 48 -4.19 -8.51 7.97
C TYR A 48 -3.18 -7.61 8.68
N ARG A 49 -3.64 -6.86 9.69
CA ARG A 49 -2.79 -5.95 10.47
C ARG A 49 -1.67 -6.68 11.18
N GLU A 50 -1.97 -7.81 11.80
CA GLU A 50 -0.96 -8.65 12.47
C GLU A 50 0.04 -9.21 11.47
N ALA A 51 -0.43 -9.75 10.34
CA ALA A 51 0.45 -10.27 9.30
C ALA A 51 1.37 -9.19 8.70
N VAL A 52 0.87 -7.96 8.49
CA VAL A 52 1.69 -6.84 8.03
C VAL A 52 2.75 -6.47 9.08
N ARG A 53 2.40 -6.42 10.37
CA ARG A 53 3.36 -6.14 11.44
C ARG A 53 4.47 -7.21 11.47
N ASP A 54 4.09 -8.48 11.42
CA ASP A 54 5.05 -9.59 11.46
C ASP A 54 5.93 -9.60 10.21
N LEU A 55 5.35 -9.29 9.03
CA LEU A 55 6.08 -9.09 7.79
C LEU A 55 7.14 -7.99 7.92
N LEU A 56 6.77 -6.80 8.40
CA LEU A 56 7.72 -5.67 8.55
C LEU A 56 8.89 -6.03 9.47
N LEU A 57 8.60 -6.72 10.59
CA LEU A 57 9.62 -7.19 11.52
C LEU A 57 10.57 -8.20 10.84
N MET A 58 10.01 -9.22 10.20
CA MET A 58 10.78 -10.31 9.62
C MET A 58 11.52 -9.92 8.34
N TRP A 59 11.02 -8.93 7.60
CA TRP A 59 11.68 -8.41 6.40
C TRP A 59 13.06 -7.83 6.69
N ALA A 60 13.16 -7.08 7.80
CA ALA A 60 14.42 -6.52 8.26
C ALA A 60 15.36 -7.62 8.81
N VAL A 61 14.82 -8.59 9.56
CA VAL A 61 15.59 -9.70 10.15
C VAL A 61 16.19 -10.62 9.08
N THR A 62 15.45 -10.89 8.01
CA THR A 62 15.86 -11.80 6.93
C THR A 62 16.75 -11.12 5.87
N GLY A 63 16.95 -9.81 5.95
CA GLY A 63 17.78 -9.06 5.00
C GLY A 63 17.18 -8.93 3.61
N LEU A 64 15.85 -9.06 3.46
CA LEU A 64 15.15 -8.95 2.17
C LEU A 64 15.00 -7.49 1.68
N GLY A 65 15.22 -6.53 2.59
CA GLY A 65 15.20 -5.11 2.29
C GLY A 65 15.00 -4.24 3.52
N ALA A 66 14.57 -3.00 3.31
CA ALA A 66 14.18 -2.09 4.37
C ALA A 66 12.68 -2.21 4.65
N ALA A 67 12.33 -2.11 5.93
CA ALA A 67 10.96 -2.05 6.41
C ALA A 67 10.77 -0.79 7.26
N HIS A 68 9.63 -0.13 7.09
CA HIS A 68 9.27 1.10 7.78
C HIS A 68 7.95 0.89 8.51
N GLU A 69 8.02 0.90 9.83
CA GLU A 69 6.85 0.79 10.69
C GLU A 69 6.28 2.18 11.02
N PRO A 70 4.97 2.29 11.33
CA PRO A 70 4.34 3.58 11.67
C PRO A 70 5.04 4.36 12.78
N ARG A 71 5.63 3.67 13.75
CA ARG A 71 6.40 4.27 14.86
C ARG A 71 7.65 5.04 14.40
N ASN A 72 8.19 4.71 13.23
CA ASN A 72 9.37 5.37 12.66
C ASN A 72 8.99 6.54 11.74
N GLY A 73 7.70 6.82 11.60
CA GLY A 73 7.18 7.85 10.70
C GLY A 73 7.16 7.40 9.24
N TRP A 74 6.54 8.25 8.43
CA TRP A 74 6.39 8.03 7.00
C TRP A 74 7.74 8.13 6.27
N PRO A 75 8.11 7.15 5.44
CA PRO A 75 9.45 7.05 4.90
C PRO A 75 9.67 7.81 3.59
N TRP A 76 8.64 8.40 2.99
CA TRP A 76 8.72 9.02 1.66
C TRP A 76 8.70 10.54 1.70
N ASP A 77 9.31 11.16 0.68
CA ASP A 77 9.33 12.62 0.48
C ASP A 77 8.01 13.19 -0.10
N TRP A 78 6.95 12.37 -0.18
CA TRP A 78 5.65 12.74 -0.75
C TRP A 78 4.51 12.23 0.13
N ASP A 79 3.36 12.91 0.12
CA ASP A 79 2.29 12.63 1.09
C ASP A 79 1.40 11.42 0.76
N THR A 80 1.44 10.91 -0.46
CA THR A 80 0.56 9.81 -0.92
C THR A 80 1.31 8.72 -1.69
N SER A 81 0.91 7.47 -1.55
CA SER A 81 1.58 6.31 -2.17
C SER A 81 1.57 6.25 -3.70
N HIS A 82 1.06 7.28 -4.41
CA HIS A 82 0.94 7.29 -5.88
C HIS A 82 2.26 7.10 -6.64
N ARG A 83 3.40 7.36 -5.98
CA ARG A 83 4.75 7.17 -6.55
C ARG A 83 5.37 5.82 -6.21
N ASN A 84 4.66 4.97 -5.49
CA ASN A 84 5.11 3.62 -5.16
C ASN A 84 4.66 2.61 -6.20
N ASP A 85 5.48 1.56 -6.33
CA ASP A 85 5.22 0.47 -7.26
C ASP A 85 3.94 -0.26 -6.87
N TRP A 86 3.72 -0.51 -5.57
CA TRP A 86 2.57 -1.25 -5.09
C TRP A 86 1.91 -0.59 -3.89
N ILE A 87 0.58 -0.56 -3.90
CA ILE A 87 -0.25 -0.12 -2.80
C ILE A 87 -1.21 -1.26 -2.50
N ILE A 88 -1.12 -1.80 -1.29
CA ILE A 88 -1.89 -2.96 -0.83
C ILE A 88 -2.74 -2.52 0.34
N THR A 89 -4.00 -2.91 0.34
CA THR A 89 -4.94 -2.55 1.40
C THR A 89 -5.90 -3.67 1.72
N HIS A 90 -6.35 -3.75 2.97
CA HIS A 90 -7.51 -4.57 3.34
C HIS A 90 -8.75 -3.69 3.49
N TYR A 91 -9.80 -4.05 2.76
CA TYR A 91 -11.14 -3.45 2.88
C TYR A 91 -12.18 -4.42 2.32
N ASP A 92 -13.46 -4.24 2.68
CA ASP A 92 -14.57 -5.08 2.20
C ASP A 92 -14.30 -6.60 2.33
N GLY A 93 -13.70 -6.99 3.46
CA GLY A 93 -13.42 -8.39 3.77
C GLY A 93 -12.32 -9.06 2.95
N ALA A 94 -11.54 -8.31 2.16
CA ALA A 94 -10.47 -8.87 1.34
C ALA A 94 -9.26 -7.93 1.19
N VAL A 95 -8.14 -8.53 0.81
CA VAL A 95 -6.95 -7.78 0.38
C VAL A 95 -7.15 -7.33 -1.06
N HIS A 96 -6.77 -6.09 -1.32
CA HIS A 96 -6.77 -5.47 -2.62
C HIS A 96 -5.40 -4.86 -2.90
N MET A 97 -5.04 -4.77 -4.17
CA MET A 97 -3.81 -4.10 -4.59
C MET A 97 -4.04 -3.21 -5.82
N THR A 98 -3.14 -2.26 -5.98
CA THR A 98 -2.98 -1.46 -7.18
C THR A 98 -1.52 -1.03 -7.30
N ALA A 99 -1.13 -0.44 -8.43
CA ALA A 99 0.24 -0.02 -8.70
C ALA A 99 0.30 1.40 -9.28
N GLY A 100 1.31 2.18 -8.91
CA GLY A 100 1.66 3.46 -9.56
C GLY A 100 0.49 4.41 -9.81
N GLY A 101 -0.22 4.85 -8.78
CA GLY A 101 -1.39 5.73 -8.96
C GLY A 101 -2.69 5.00 -9.35
N GLY A 102 -2.56 3.80 -9.92
CA GLY A 102 -3.61 2.78 -10.08
C GLY A 102 -4.74 3.11 -11.05
N ASP A 103 -5.19 2.12 -11.82
CA ASP A 103 -6.43 2.20 -12.61
C ASP A 103 -7.68 1.89 -11.76
N ARG A 104 -7.58 0.83 -10.94
CA ARG A 104 -8.60 0.34 -10.01
C ARG A 104 -7.96 -0.48 -8.88
N TRP A 105 -8.76 -0.78 -7.86
CA TRP A 105 -8.40 -1.77 -6.85
C TRP A 105 -8.68 -3.18 -7.37
N HIS A 106 -7.67 -4.03 -7.32
CA HIS A 106 -7.78 -5.43 -7.72
C HIS A 106 -7.85 -6.30 -6.47
N ARG A 107 -8.99 -6.95 -6.27
CA ARG A 107 -9.21 -7.89 -5.16
C ARG A 107 -8.38 -9.15 -5.38
N LEU A 108 -7.69 -9.60 -4.32
CA LEU A 108 -7.00 -10.89 -4.31
C LEU A 108 -7.94 -11.98 -3.81
N ASP A 109 -7.89 -13.14 -4.47
CA ASP A 109 -8.50 -14.35 -3.94
C ASP A 109 -7.55 -14.93 -2.87
N PRO A 110 -7.99 -15.09 -1.61
CA PRO A 110 -7.15 -15.70 -0.57
C PRO A 110 -6.82 -17.17 -0.83
N ASP A 111 -7.63 -17.90 -1.62
CA ASP A 111 -7.42 -19.31 -1.94
C ASP A 111 -6.55 -19.50 -3.20
N ASP A 112 -6.55 -18.51 -4.10
CA ASP A 112 -5.67 -18.43 -5.27
C ASP A 112 -5.12 -17.00 -5.49
N PRO A 113 -4.18 -16.55 -4.64
CA PRO A 113 -3.71 -15.17 -4.67
C PRO A 113 -2.80 -14.96 -5.88
N CYS A 114 -3.40 -14.56 -7.00
CA CYS A 114 -2.70 -14.22 -8.22
C CYS A 114 -2.67 -12.69 -8.40
N PRO A 115 -1.50 -12.03 -8.28
CA PRO A 115 -1.38 -10.63 -8.60
C PRO A 115 -1.76 -10.40 -10.08
N PRO A 116 -2.61 -9.41 -10.39
CA PRO A 116 -3.01 -9.15 -11.77
C PRO A 116 -1.80 -8.80 -12.63
N LEU A 117 -1.73 -9.37 -13.84
CA LEU A 117 -0.69 -9.08 -14.84
C LEU A 117 -0.63 -7.59 -15.24
N ARG A 118 -1.72 -6.84 -15.02
CA ARG A 118 -1.79 -5.40 -15.21
C ARG A 118 -2.36 -4.75 -13.96
N CYS A 119 -1.45 -4.35 -13.08
CA CYS A 119 -1.70 -3.36 -12.04
C CYS A 119 -0.93 -2.12 -12.46
N GLY A 120 -1.60 -1.00 -12.65
CA GLY A 120 -0.90 0.22 -13.07
C GLY A 120 -1.85 1.21 -13.73
N PRO A 121 -1.41 2.46 -13.89
CA PRO A 121 -2.17 3.43 -14.65
C PRO A 121 -2.29 2.95 -16.10
N PRO A 122 -3.41 3.25 -16.78
CA PRO A 122 -3.66 2.79 -18.14
C PRO A 122 -2.60 3.26 -19.16
N ASP A 123 -1.86 4.32 -18.82
CA ASP A 123 -0.70 4.82 -19.57
C ASP A 123 0.54 4.87 -18.66
N VAL A 124 1.24 3.74 -18.55
CA VAL A 124 2.47 3.59 -17.75
C VAL A 124 3.58 4.51 -18.24
N ALA A 125 3.70 4.73 -19.56
CA ALA A 125 4.73 5.59 -20.12
C ALA A 125 4.50 7.05 -19.69
N ARG A 126 3.25 7.52 -19.74
CA ARG A 126 2.89 8.86 -19.25
C ARG A 126 3.07 9.00 -17.75
N TRP A 127 2.74 7.98 -16.95
CA TRP A 127 2.99 8.01 -15.51
C TRP A 127 4.50 8.03 -15.18
N LEU A 128 5.32 7.28 -15.93
CA LEU A 128 6.78 7.34 -15.77
C LEU A 128 7.35 8.73 -16.14
N CYS A 129 6.75 9.40 -17.14
CA CYS A 129 7.14 10.75 -17.55
C CYS A 129 6.67 11.85 -16.57
N ASP A 130 5.53 11.67 -15.91
CA ASP A 130 5.01 12.58 -14.89
C ASP A 130 4.43 11.81 -13.68
N PRO A 131 5.30 11.33 -12.76
CA PRO A 131 4.87 10.65 -11.55
C PRO A 131 4.14 11.57 -10.55
N GLY A 132 4.11 12.89 -10.81
CA GLY A 132 3.41 13.89 -9.99
C GLY A 132 1.97 14.14 -10.44
N ALA A 133 1.54 13.58 -11.57
CA ALA A 133 0.17 13.67 -12.02
C ALA A 133 -0.80 13.05 -10.99
N PRO A 134 -2.01 13.60 -10.81
CA PRO A 134 -3.00 13.04 -9.89
C PRO A 134 -3.26 11.55 -10.18
N PRO A 135 -3.27 10.69 -9.15
CA PRO A 135 -3.56 9.28 -9.34
C PRO A 135 -5.00 9.09 -9.87
N ALA A 136 -5.22 8.08 -10.71
CA ALA A 136 -6.56 7.77 -11.20
C ALA A 136 -7.44 7.15 -10.10
N LEU A 137 -6.83 6.54 -9.08
CA LEU A 137 -7.50 6.19 -7.83
C LEU A 137 -7.34 7.28 -6.77
N ARG A 138 -8.36 7.44 -5.93
CA ARG A 138 -8.18 8.11 -4.63
C ARG A 138 -7.34 7.22 -3.73
N LEU A 139 -6.04 7.41 -3.79
CA LEU A 139 -5.09 6.68 -2.97
C LEU A 139 -5.07 7.19 -1.52
N PRO A 140 -4.67 6.32 -0.57
CA PRO A 140 -4.37 6.74 0.78
C PRO A 140 -3.39 7.91 0.83
N THR A 141 -3.67 8.86 1.72
CA THR A 141 -2.77 9.94 2.09
C THR A 141 -2.25 9.62 3.47
N PHE A 142 -0.93 9.59 3.65
CA PHE A 142 -0.40 9.47 5.00
C PHE A 142 -0.76 10.73 5.78
N ARG A 143 -1.23 10.55 7.01
CA ARG A 143 -1.48 11.63 7.95
C ARG A 143 -0.74 11.31 9.22
N THR A 144 0.10 12.24 9.66
CA THR A 144 0.80 12.11 10.94
C THR A 144 -0.22 11.91 12.06
N PRO A 145 -0.13 10.83 12.85
CA PRO A 145 -1.02 10.62 13.98
C PRO A 145 -0.98 11.82 14.93
N GLY A 146 -2.14 12.45 15.18
CA GLY A 146 -2.26 13.65 16.02
C GLY A 146 -2.45 14.97 15.29
N VAL A 147 -2.34 15.00 13.95
CA VAL A 147 -2.75 16.14 13.13
C VAL A 147 -4.19 15.92 12.68
N THR A 148 -5.16 16.43 13.45
CA THR A 148 -6.50 16.69 12.92
C THR A 148 -6.39 17.79 11.88
N ASP A 149 -6.89 17.57 10.65
CA ASP A 149 -7.07 18.67 9.71
C ASP A 149 -7.86 19.80 10.40
N PRO A 150 -7.50 21.08 10.19
CA PRO A 150 -8.44 22.13 10.47
C PRO A 150 -9.70 21.84 9.66
N VAL A 151 -10.84 21.78 10.36
CA VAL A 151 -12.18 21.65 9.78
C VAL A 151 -12.26 22.59 8.59
N SER A 152 -12.21 22.04 7.37
CA SER A 152 -12.49 22.80 6.15
C SER A 152 -13.98 23.11 6.15
N SER A 153 -14.28 24.23 6.79
CA SER A 153 -15.53 24.96 6.71
C SER A 153 -15.66 25.52 5.30
N TRP A 154 -16.06 24.66 4.36
CA TRP A 154 -16.72 25.14 3.15
C TRP A 154 -18.21 25.28 3.45
N GLN A 155 -18.55 26.34 4.19
CA GLN A 155 -19.89 26.92 4.07
C GLN A 155 -19.90 27.76 2.79
N GLN A 156 -20.78 27.37 1.86
CA GLN A 156 -21.18 28.19 0.73
C GLN A 156 -21.85 29.48 1.25
N PRO A 157 -21.61 30.59 0.55
CA PRO A 157 -22.72 31.44 0.12
C PRO A 157 -22.98 31.31 -1.39
#